data_AF-A0A1D7QLU1-F1
#
_entry.id   AF-A0A1D7QLU1-F1
#
_cell.length_a   1.000
_cell.length_b   1.000
_cell.length_c   1.000
_cell.angle_alpha   90.00
_cell.angle_beta   90.00
_cell.angle_gamma   90.00
#
_symmetry.space_group_name_H-M   'P 1'
#
loop_
_entity.id
_entity.type
_entity.pdbx_description
1 polymer ?
#
loop_
_entity_poly.entity_id
_entity_poly.type
_entity_poly.pdbx_seq_one_letter_code
_entity_poly.pdbx_strand_id
1 'polypeptide(L)'
;MLNFGYAKFQKFSITKTTQNMKAITTVFIDIRDTLGYIDRPGHLVLFKPSSIQFLQSLKNEMKVRIGVITNLPGNVSHEQGIEMLKNAGVLDYVNPGDVISSHEAGSEKPMANIYHFACEKLKVSPEESMYIGENLLEVVGAQAAGLQATLKPFPPAQDFIFKALPSGPESPTDSGRLAEVMMEEEHLVGKRIVGASAKISEKIAANQFVSMIALGNLVYLLQNFVDPFHHRKEEKILIPFAISRGYPKNKTAWILLEHDQGRNYFNAIEIAYHRLQNGDTIAFADLKLNLDGFVALYKQHGAREDNEFLPEACRLFSPQDDALLVNLFAKAGPPDLTPYLALIAQTESELEK
;
A
#
# COMPACT_ATOMS: atom_id res chain seq x y z
N MET A 1 -52.52 -12.21 29.15
CA MET A 1 -51.54 -12.55 30.20
C MET A 1 -50.79 -13.79 29.77
N LEU A 2 -49.59 -13.62 29.20
CA LEU A 2 -48.65 -14.71 28.95
C LEU A 2 -47.25 -14.17 29.21
N ASN A 3 -46.61 -14.78 30.21
CA ASN A 3 -45.27 -14.54 30.73
C ASN A 3 -44.25 -15.16 29.77
N PHE A 4 -43.24 -14.41 29.33
CA PHE A 4 -42.01 -14.99 28.79
C PHE A 4 -40.81 -14.43 29.55
N GLY A 5 -40.07 -15.35 30.17
CA GLY A 5 -39.03 -15.07 31.15
C GLY A 5 -37.80 -14.39 30.56
N TYR A 6 -37.30 -13.41 31.31
CA TYR A 6 -35.96 -12.88 31.16
C TYR A 6 -34.93 -13.94 31.58
N ALA A 7 -34.16 -14.44 30.62
CA ALA A 7 -32.98 -15.24 30.89
C ALA A 7 -31.91 -14.37 31.57
N LYS A 8 -31.46 -14.80 32.75
CA LYS A 8 -30.32 -14.24 33.47
C LYS A 8 -29.05 -14.42 32.63
N PHE A 9 -28.52 -13.32 32.09
CA PHE A 9 -27.11 -13.32 31.68
C PHE A 9 -26.23 -13.42 32.92
N GLN A 10 -25.53 -14.55 33.04
CA GLN A 10 -24.43 -14.72 34.00
C GLN A 10 -23.44 -13.59 33.81
N LYS A 11 -23.10 -12.90 34.92
CA LYS A 11 -21.91 -12.06 34.99
C LYS A 11 -20.70 -12.94 34.71
N PHE A 12 -20.21 -12.92 33.46
CA PHE A 12 -18.83 -13.28 33.20
C PHE A 12 -17.97 -12.25 33.91
N SER A 13 -17.46 -12.65 35.08
CA SER A 13 -16.36 -11.96 35.74
C SER A 13 -15.18 -12.01 34.79
N ILE A 14 -14.95 -10.93 34.05
CA ILE A 14 -13.65 -10.68 33.41
C ILE A 14 -12.71 -10.38 34.56
N THR A 15 -12.17 -11.45 35.13
CA THR A 15 -11.05 -11.38 36.06
C THR A 15 -9.94 -10.68 35.30
N LYS A 16 -9.56 -9.49 35.78
CA LYS A 16 -8.40 -8.74 35.31
C LYS A 16 -7.19 -9.68 35.23
N THR A 17 -6.86 -10.15 34.04
CA THR A 17 -5.47 -10.40 33.66
C THR A 17 -4.89 -9.07 33.19
N THR A 18 -4.76 -8.12 34.12
CA THR A 18 -3.66 -7.16 34.01
C THR A 18 -2.40 -7.98 34.21
N GLN A 19 -1.88 -8.57 33.12
CA GLN A 19 -0.45 -8.85 33.07
C GLN A 19 0.23 -7.53 33.40
N ASN A 20 1.04 -7.53 34.45
CA ASN A 20 1.95 -6.43 34.74
C ASN A 20 2.90 -6.33 33.54
N MET A 21 2.51 -5.60 32.49
CA MET A 21 3.41 -5.31 31.38
C MET A 21 4.55 -4.50 31.97
N LYS A 22 5.75 -5.08 31.99
CA LYS A 22 6.95 -4.38 32.40
C LYS A 22 7.14 -3.17 31.48
N ALA A 23 7.64 -2.08 32.04
CA ALA A 23 7.94 -0.88 31.28
C ALA A 23 9.01 -1.21 30.23
N ILE A 24 8.77 -0.82 28.98
CA ILE A 24 9.75 -0.96 27.90
C ILE A 24 10.93 -0.03 28.18
N THR A 25 12.13 -0.60 28.22
CA THR A 25 13.38 0.15 28.42
C THR A 25 14.20 0.22 27.14
N THR A 26 14.00 -0.74 26.22
CA THR A 26 14.75 -0.85 24.97
C THR A 26 13.81 -1.09 23.79
N VAL A 27 14.03 -0.39 22.70
CA VAL A 27 13.28 -0.55 21.45
C VAL A 27 14.25 -0.92 20.34
N PHE A 28 14.05 -2.11 19.77
CA PHE A 28 14.72 -2.57 18.57
C PHE A 28 13.89 -2.20 17.34
N ILE A 29 14.53 -1.63 16.32
CA ILE A 29 13.86 -1.12 15.13
C ILE A 29 14.48 -1.76 13.88
N ASP A 30 13.62 -2.13 12.93
CA ASP A 30 14.08 -2.47 11.59
C ASP A 30 14.50 -1.24 10.79
N ILE A 31 15.35 -1.43 9.78
CA ILE A 31 15.86 -0.35 8.96
C ILE A 31 15.05 -0.18 7.69
N ARG A 32 15.15 -1.18 6.81
CA ARG A 32 14.58 -1.14 5.48
C ARG A 32 13.07 -1.22 5.62
N ASP A 33 12.36 -0.36 4.91
CA ASP A 33 10.90 -0.30 4.88
C ASP A 33 10.27 -0.03 6.27
N THR A 34 11.08 0.31 7.29
CA THR A 34 10.64 0.82 8.59
C THR A 34 11.11 2.26 8.85
N LEU A 35 12.42 2.53 8.74
CA LEU A 35 13.00 3.86 8.92
C LEU A 35 13.35 4.55 7.59
N GLY A 36 13.66 3.77 6.56
CA GLY A 36 14.10 4.27 5.26
C GLY A 36 14.01 3.21 4.17
N TYR A 37 14.41 3.57 2.95
CA TYR A 37 14.60 2.64 1.85
C TYR A 37 16.06 2.69 1.37
N ILE A 38 16.50 1.62 0.72
CA ILE A 38 17.83 1.57 0.09
C ILE A 38 17.67 1.93 -1.39
N ASP A 39 18.16 3.09 -1.81
CA ASP A 39 18.09 3.54 -3.21
C ASP A 39 19.24 2.96 -4.06
N ARG A 40 20.39 2.70 -3.45
CA ARG A 40 21.57 2.05 -4.05
C ARG A 40 22.35 1.29 -2.97
N PRO A 41 23.19 0.30 -3.33
CA PRO A 41 23.95 -0.48 -2.36
C PRO A 41 24.71 0.40 -1.36
N GLY A 42 24.45 0.20 -0.07
CA GLY A 42 25.10 0.94 1.02
C GLY A 42 24.58 2.36 1.29
N HIS A 43 23.49 2.79 0.63
CA HIS A 43 22.89 4.10 0.86
C HIS A 43 21.44 3.97 1.33
N LEU A 44 21.20 4.36 2.59
CA LEU A 44 19.89 4.38 3.22
C LEU A 44 19.32 5.81 3.20
N VAL A 45 18.14 5.96 2.62
CA VAL A 45 17.37 7.21 2.61
C VAL A 45 16.24 7.10 3.63
N LEU A 46 16.30 7.90 4.69
CA LEU A 46 15.26 7.93 5.71
C LEU A 46 13.99 8.63 5.22
N PHE A 47 12.83 8.18 5.68
CA PHE A 47 11.59 8.94 5.54
C PHE A 47 11.64 10.19 6.40
N LYS A 48 11.89 11.33 5.79
CA LYS A 48 11.91 12.61 6.49
C LYS A 48 10.57 13.34 6.29
N PRO A 49 10.05 14.02 7.34
CA PRO A 49 10.61 14.14 8.68
C PRO A 49 10.24 12.99 9.64
N SER A 50 9.36 12.07 9.22
CA SER A 50 8.68 11.12 10.11
C SER A 50 9.62 10.16 10.86
N SER A 51 10.61 9.56 10.20
CA SER A 51 11.59 8.68 10.85
C SER A 51 12.48 9.43 11.84
N ILE A 52 12.83 10.68 11.54
CA ILE A 52 13.60 11.53 12.44
C ILE A 52 12.78 11.88 13.68
N GLN A 53 11.53 12.31 13.49
CA GLN A 53 10.62 12.59 14.60
C GLN A 53 10.38 11.34 15.46
N PHE A 54 10.19 10.19 14.82
CA PHE A 54 10.02 8.92 15.51
C PHE A 54 11.23 8.58 16.39
N LEU A 55 12.45 8.63 15.85
CA LEU A 55 13.68 8.40 16.62
C LEU A 55 13.88 9.45 17.74
N GLN A 56 13.51 10.70 17.48
CA GLN A 56 13.52 11.78 18.49
C GLN A 56 12.54 11.52 19.62
N SER A 57 11.31 11.09 19.34
CA SER A 57 10.31 10.77 20.37
C SER A 57 10.74 9.57 21.20
N LEU A 58 11.30 8.52 20.59
CA LEU A 58 11.87 7.39 21.34
C LEU A 58 12.99 7.86 22.30
N LYS A 59 13.93 8.68 21.81
CA LYS A 59 15.11 9.09 22.57
C LYS A 59 14.81 10.17 23.62
N ASN A 60 14.06 11.21 23.26
CA ASN A 60 13.91 12.42 24.08
C ASN A 60 12.66 12.38 24.96
N GLU A 61 11.54 11.88 24.42
CA GLU A 61 10.26 11.86 25.13
C GLU A 61 10.12 10.58 25.96
N MET A 62 10.34 9.42 25.33
CA MET A 62 10.20 8.12 26.00
C MET A 62 11.47 7.68 26.73
N LYS A 63 12.63 8.25 26.37
CA LYS A 63 13.94 7.99 27.01
C LYS A 63 14.30 6.50 27.05
N VAL A 64 13.93 5.77 25.99
CA VAL A 64 14.28 4.36 25.82
C VAL A 64 15.61 4.23 25.08
N ARG A 65 16.34 3.14 25.34
CA ARG A 65 17.51 2.78 24.54
C ARG A 65 17.03 2.31 23.17
N ILE A 66 17.66 2.79 22.11
CA ILE A 66 17.32 2.41 20.75
C ILE A 66 18.40 1.45 20.23
N GLY A 67 17.96 0.28 19.76
CA GLY A 67 18.78 -0.69 19.03
C GLY A 67 18.24 -0.90 17.62
N VAL A 68 19.06 -1.49 16.76
CA VAL A 68 18.69 -1.84 15.38
C VAL A 68 18.85 -3.33 15.19
N ILE A 69 17.86 -3.98 14.57
CA ILE A 69 17.98 -5.37 14.11
C ILE A 69 17.68 -5.39 12.62
N THR A 70 18.66 -5.75 11.79
CA THR A 70 18.54 -5.70 10.33
C THR A 70 19.08 -6.98 9.68
N ASN A 71 18.38 -7.49 8.67
CA ASN A 71 18.96 -8.49 7.78
C ASN A 71 19.85 -7.77 6.75
N LEU A 72 21.07 -8.25 6.54
CA LEU A 72 21.98 -7.74 5.51
C LEU A 72 22.19 -8.82 4.45
N PRO A 73 22.27 -8.45 3.15
CA PRO A 73 22.59 -9.42 2.10
C PRO A 73 24.02 -9.95 2.28
N GLY A 74 24.29 -11.17 1.77
CA GLY A 74 25.57 -11.86 1.98
C GLY A 74 26.82 -11.12 1.48
N ASN A 75 26.64 -10.11 0.62
CA ASN A 75 27.71 -9.28 0.08
C ASN A 75 27.91 -7.95 0.84
N VAL A 76 27.16 -7.70 1.93
CA VAL A 76 27.27 -6.51 2.77
C VAL A 76 27.69 -6.93 4.18
N SER A 77 28.85 -6.46 4.63
CA SER A 77 29.36 -6.76 5.98
C SER A 77 28.60 -6.00 7.06
N HIS A 78 28.75 -6.45 8.31
CA HIS A 78 28.19 -5.75 9.47
C HIS A 78 28.67 -4.29 9.55
N GLU A 79 29.96 -4.06 9.32
CA GLU A 79 30.59 -2.73 9.35
C GLU A 79 30.04 -1.82 8.25
N GLN A 80 29.80 -2.37 7.05
CA GLN A 80 29.15 -1.62 5.96
C GLN A 80 27.71 -1.25 6.31
N GLY A 81 26.98 -2.12 7.02
CA GLY A 81 25.66 -1.81 7.56
C GLY A 81 25.70 -0.65 8.56
N ILE A 82 26.68 -0.64 9.48
CA ILE A 82 26.88 0.47 10.43
C ILE A 82 27.22 1.77 9.69
N GLU A 83 28.12 1.73 8.70
CA GLU A 83 28.50 2.90 7.92
C GLU A 83 27.30 3.49 7.16
N MET A 84 26.45 2.63 6.59
CA MET A 84 25.20 3.04 5.96
C MET A 84 24.27 3.78 6.93
N LEU A 85 24.10 3.26 8.15
CA LEU A 85 23.31 3.92 9.20
C LEU A 85 23.90 5.25 9.66
N LYS A 86 25.24 5.34 9.70
CA LYS A 86 25.96 6.58 10.00
C LYS A 86 25.66 7.65 8.96
N ASN A 87 25.81 7.29 7.69
CA ASN A 87 25.61 8.20 6.56
C ASN A 87 24.15 8.67 6.47
N ALA A 88 23.20 7.83 6.87
CA ALA A 88 21.78 8.19 6.94
C ALA A 88 21.41 9.08 8.15
N GLY A 89 22.31 9.25 9.12
CA GLY A 89 22.06 10.00 10.36
C GLY A 89 21.30 9.21 11.43
N VAL A 90 21.18 7.89 11.30
CA VAL A 90 20.53 7.04 12.32
C VAL A 90 21.39 6.95 13.58
N LEU A 91 22.72 6.94 13.43
CA LEU A 91 23.65 6.82 14.56
C LEU A 91 23.72 8.07 15.45
N ASP A 92 23.04 9.17 15.08
CA ASP A 92 22.80 10.29 15.99
C ASP A 92 21.84 9.90 17.13
N TYR A 93 21.08 8.81 16.95
CA TYR A 93 20.07 8.30 17.87
C TYR A 93 20.44 6.93 18.44
N VAL A 94 21.15 6.10 17.68
CA VAL A 94 21.49 4.71 17.99
C VAL A 94 23.00 4.58 18.20
N ASN A 95 23.43 3.92 19.28
CA ASN A 95 24.86 3.64 19.44
C ASN A 95 25.30 2.61 18.39
N PRO A 96 26.49 2.74 17.76
CA PRO A 96 26.97 1.76 16.79
C PRO A 96 27.00 0.32 17.32
N GLY A 97 27.32 0.13 18.61
CA GLY A 97 27.31 -1.19 19.25
C GLY A 97 25.92 -1.78 19.50
N ASP A 98 24.86 -0.99 19.35
CA ASP A 98 23.47 -1.40 19.51
C ASP A 98 22.82 -1.79 18.16
N VAL A 99 23.63 -1.85 17.10
CA VAL A 99 23.24 -2.39 15.78
C VAL A 99 23.55 -3.89 15.76
N ILE A 100 22.54 -4.68 15.40
CA ILE A 100 22.62 -6.13 15.22
C ILE A 100 22.27 -6.43 13.77
N SER A 101 23.21 -7.07 13.07
CA SER A 101 22.95 -7.61 11.73
C SER A 101 22.72 -9.11 11.79
N SER A 102 22.01 -9.66 10.81
CA SER A 102 21.88 -11.11 10.65
C SER A 102 23.21 -11.86 10.62
N HIS A 103 24.22 -11.31 9.94
CA HIS A 103 25.57 -11.89 9.86
C HIS A 103 26.24 -12.02 11.23
N GLU A 104 26.11 -10.99 12.05
CA GLU A 104 26.66 -10.95 13.41
C GLU A 104 25.95 -11.95 14.33
N ALA A 105 24.63 -12.02 14.24
CA ALA A 105 23.82 -12.92 15.07
C ALA A 105 23.89 -14.39 14.62
N GLY A 106 24.38 -14.66 13.41
CA GLY A 106 24.31 -15.99 12.79
C GLY A 106 22.88 -16.48 12.54
N SER A 107 21.91 -15.56 12.53
CA SER A 107 20.48 -15.83 12.37
C SER A 107 19.78 -14.61 11.78
N GLU A 108 18.73 -14.83 10.98
CA GLU A 108 17.98 -13.78 10.30
C GLU A 108 16.59 -13.60 10.92
N LYS A 109 16.05 -12.38 10.87
CA LYS A 109 14.62 -12.16 11.08
C LYS A 109 13.84 -12.97 10.03
N PRO A 110 12.76 -13.70 10.39
CA PRO A 110 12.02 -13.60 11.65
C PRO A 110 12.39 -14.65 12.73
N MET A 111 13.53 -15.35 12.65
CA MET A 111 13.87 -16.42 13.59
C MET A 111 14.13 -15.88 15.01
N ALA A 112 13.59 -16.54 16.03
CA ALA A 112 13.68 -16.09 17.43
C ALA A 112 15.12 -15.80 17.89
N ASN A 113 16.10 -16.56 17.39
CA ASN A 113 17.50 -16.45 17.77
C ASN A 113 18.10 -15.06 17.54
N ILE A 114 17.72 -14.33 16.49
CA ILE A 114 18.27 -12.98 16.24
C ILE A 114 17.83 -12.00 17.32
N TYR A 115 16.59 -12.11 17.79
CA TYR A 115 16.05 -11.25 18.84
C TYR A 115 16.65 -11.59 20.21
N HIS A 116 16.84 -12.88 20.49
CA HIS A 116 17.53 -13.34 21.71
C HIS A 116 18.98 -12.86 21.72
N PHE A 117 19.70 -13.02 20.61
CA PHE A 117 21.06 -12.50 20.46
C PHE A 117 21.12 -10.99 20.71
N ALA A 118 20.19 -10.22 20.15
CA ALA A 118 20.12 -8.77 20.37
C ALA A 118 19.89 -8.42 21.85
N CYS A 119 18.98 -9.12 22.52
CA CYS A 119 18.71 -8.93 23.95
C CYS A 119 19.95 -9.26 24.81
N GLU A 120 20.61 -10.39 24.53
CA GLU A 120 21.82 -10.82 25.22
C GLU A 120 22.98 -9.82 25.03
N LYS A 121 23.21 -9.38 23.78
CA LYS A 121 24.26 -8.41 23.44
C LYS A 121 24.06 -7.10 24.21
N LEU A 122 22.82 -6.61 24.29
CA LEU A 122 22.50 -5.36 24.98
C LEU A 122 22.29 -5.53 26.49
N LYS A 123 22.30 -6.76 27.01
CA LYS A 123 22.03 -7.13 28.40
C LYS A 123 20.66 -6.66 28.89
N VAL A 124 19.64 -6.88 28.06
CA VAL A 124 18.24 -6.51 28.34
C VAL A 124 17.37 -7.77 28.30
N SER A 125 16.26 -7.78 29.05
CA SER A 125 15.34 -8.91 29.00
C SER A 125 14.36 -8.76 27.82
N PRO A 126 13.93 -9.87 27.18
CA PRO A 126 12.92 -9.81 26.12
C PRO A 126 11.64 -9.08 26.56
N GLU A 127 11.18 -9.29 27.79
CA GLU A 127 9.92 -8.72 28.31
C GLU A 127 9.99 -7.20 28.53
N GLU A 128 11.21 -6.65 28.64
CA GLU A 128 11.50 -5.21 28.76
C GLU A 128 11.89 -4.57 27.42
N SER A 129 11.82 -5.36 26.33
CA SER A 129 12.22 -4.97 24.99
C SER A 129 11.01 -4.95 24.04
N MET A 130 11.00 -4.00 23.11
CA MET A 130 10.01 -3.93 22.05
C MET A 130 10.66 -3.99 20.67
N TYR A 131 10.10 -4.78 19.76
CA TYR A 131 10.46 -4.75 18.34
C TYR A 131 9.46 -3.93 17.52
N ILE A 132 9.96 -3.12 16.60
CA ILE A 132 9.16 -2.32 15.67
C ILE A 132 9.65 -2.56 14.25
N GLY A 133 8.76 -3.07 13.40
CA GLY A 133 9.02 -3.34 11.98
C GLY A 133 7.76 -3.23 11.13
N GLU A 134 7.91 -3.24 9.81
CA GLU A 134 6.80 -3.23 8.84
C GLU A 134 6.32 -4.63 8.48
N ASN A 135 7.18 -5.64 8.63
CA ASN A 135 6.86 -7.02 8.26
C ASN A 135 6.16 -7.78 9.39
N LEU A 136 4.95 -8.29 9.11
CA LEU A 136 4.14 -9.02 10.09
C LEU A 136 4.82 -10.30 10.60
N LEU A 137 5.53 -11.04 9.73
CA LEU A 137 6.21 -12.27 10.15
C LEU A 137 7.34 -11.96 11.13
N GLU A 138 8.03 -10.83 10.96
CA GLU A 138 9.06 -10.38 11.90
C GLU A 138 8.48 -9.97 13.25
N VAL A 139 7.36 -9.24 13.24
CA VAL A 139 6.63 -8.89 14.47
C VAL A 139 6.17 -10.14 15.22
N VAL A 140 5.62 -11.13 14.52
CA VAL A 140 5.24 -12.43 15.11
C VAL A 140 6.48 -13.18 15.63
N GLY A 141 7.58 -13.15 14.89
CA GLY A 141 8.86 -13.75 15.30
C GLY A 141 9.41 -13.13 16.59
N ALA A 142 9.35 -11.80 16.72
CA ALA A 142 9.77 -11.08 17.92
C ALA A 142 8.85 -11.39 19.12
N GLN A 143 7.53 -11.49 18.91
CA GLN A 143 6.58 -11.92 19.94
C GLN A 143 6.86 -13.34 20.41
N ALA A 144 7.13 -14.25 19.47
CA ALA A 144 7.51 -15.64 19.79
C ALA A 144 8.83 -15.72 20.57
N ALA A 145 9.73 -14.75 20.37
CA ALA A 145 10.97 -14.60 21.14
C ALA A 145 10.76 -13.98 22.53
N GLY A 146 9.54 -13.56 22.89
CA GLY A 146 9.20 -12.99 24.20
C GLY A 146 9.23 -11.46 24.28
N LEU A 147 9.48 -10.78 23.16
CA LEU A 147 9.45 -9.32 23.10
C LEU A 147 8.00 -8.82 22.98
N GLN A 148 7.76 -7.60 23.44
CA GLN A 148 6.62 -6.84 22.91
C GLN A 148 6.95 -6.51 21.45
N ALA A 149 5.97 -6.50 20.55
CA ALA A 149 6.23 -6.07 19.19
C ALA A 149 4.99 -5.43 18.59
N THR A 150 5.22 -4.41 17.76
CA THR A 150 4.16 -3.71 17.07
C THR A 150 4.55 -3.48 15.61
N LEU A 151 3.54 -3.61 14.75
CA LEU A 151 3.69 -3.20 13.36
C LEU A 151 3.77 -1.69 13.33
N LYS A 152 4.84 -1.18 12.72
CA LYS A 152 4.86 0.16 12.17
C LYS A 152 4.52 0.01 10.69
N PRO A 153 3.23 0.03 10.31
CA PRO A 153 2.86 0.01 8.92
C PRO A 153 3.57 1.17 8.23
N PHE A 154 4.31 0.82 7.21
CA PHE A 154 4.91 1.75 6.28
C PHE A 154 3.81 2.59 5.59
N PRO A 155 4.05 3.81 5.07
CA PRO A 155 2.96 4.53 4.42
C PRO A 155 2.34 3.61 3.36
N PRO A 156 1.02 3.42 3.37
CA PRO A 156 0.41 2.45 2.46
C PRO A 156 0.77 2.78 0.99
N ALA A 157 0.74 1.76 0.13
CA ALA A 157 1.03 1.82 -1.32
C ALA A 157 2.48 1.65 -1.83
N GLN A 158 3.34 0.89 -1.15
CA GLN A 158 4.64 0.46 -1.72
C GLN A 158 4.73 -1.02 -2.17
N ASP A 159 3.63 -1.78 -2.19
CA ASP A 159 3.65 -3.14 -2.76
C ASP A 159 3.88 -3.18 -4.29
N PHE A 160 3.99 -2.03 -4.97
CA PHE A 160 4.15 -1.91 -6.44
C PHE A 160 5.32 -1.05 -6.94
N ILE A 161 6.27 -0.65 -6.10
CA ILE A 161 7.26 0.38 -6.49
C ILE A 161 8.66 -0.07 -6.05
N PHE A 162 9.61 -0.50 -6.90
CA PHE A 162 10.18 0.23 -8.04
C PHE A 162 10.71 -0.68 -9.17
N LYS A 163 10.25 -0.44 -10.40
CA LYS A 163 11.14 -0.37 -11.57
C LYS A 163 12.12 0.78 -11.31
N ALA A 164 13.41 0.64 -11.64
CA ALA A 164 14.44 1.65 -11.36
C ALA A 164 13.92 3.09 -11.60
N LEU A 165 13.82 3.88 -10.53
CA LEU A 165 13.43 5.29 -10.61
C LEU A 165 14.36 6.00 -11.59
N PRO A 166 13.83 6.82 -12.50
CA PRO A 166 14.65 7.80 -13.20
C PRO A 166 15.34 8.71 -12.18
N SER A 167 16.50 9.25 -12.55
CA SER A 167 17.22 10.27 -11.78
C SER A 167 16.26 11.37 -11.31
N GLY A 168 16.32 11.68 -10.01
CA GLY A 168 15.37 12.53 -9.30
C GLY A 168 15.29 13.99 -9.79
N PRO A 169 14.42 14.78 -9.15
CA PRO A 169 13.91 16.07 -9.67
C PRO A 169 15.01 17.07 -10.00
N GLU A 170 14.86 17.80 -11.10
CA GLU A 170 15.82 18.84 -11.50
C GLU A 170 15.66 20.13 -10.66
N SER A 171 14.57 20.27 -9.86
CA SER A 171 14.27 21.52 -9.14
C SER A 171 13.43 21.34 -7.84
N PRO A 172 13.26 22.41 -7.01
CA PRO A 172 12.39 22.41 -5.81
C PRO A 172 10.91 22.11 -6.08
N THR A 173 10.47 22.24 -7.33
CA THR A 173 9.13 21.93 -7.84
C THR A 173 9.33 21.12 -9.12
N ASP A 174 9.53 19.82 -8.94
CA ASP A 174 9.57 18.77 -9.95
C ASP A 174 9.59 17.39 -9.26
N SER A 175 9.20 17.36 -7.99
CA SER A 175 9.48 16.22 -7.10
C SER A 175 8.31 15.24 -7.01
N GLY A 176 7.21 15.46 -7.73
CA GLY A 176 6.00 14.64 -7.70
C GLY A 176 6.10 13.25 -8.32
N ARG A 177 7.31 12.73 -8.55
CA ARG A 177 7.53 11.50 -9.31
C ARG A 177 6.97 10.27 -8.57
N LEU A 178 6.96 10.25 -7.23
CA LEU A 178 6.41 9.09 -6.51
C LEU A 178 4.89 9.03 -6.64
N ALA A 179 4.21 10.18 -6.50
CA ALA A 179 2.77 10.27 -6.72
C ALA A 179 2.39 9.86 -8.15
N GLU A 180 3.18 10.27 -9.15
CA GLU A 180 3.00 9.85 -10.54
C GLU A 180 3.15 8.34 -10.71
N VAL A 181 4.26 7.74 -10.23
CA VAL A 181 4.49 6.28 -10.31
C VAL A 181 3.35 5.51 -9.64
N MET A 182 2.86 5.96 -8.49
CA MET A 182 1.74 5.29 -7.82
C MET A 182 0.49 5.23 -8.68
N MET A 183 0.17 6.30 -9.41
CA MET A 183 -0.97 6.32 -10.33
C MET A 183 -0.69 5.48 -11.58
N GLU A 184 0.52 5.55 -12.15
CA GLU A 184 0.95 4.73 -13.31
C GLU A 184 0.82 3.22 -13.00
N GLU A 185 1.22 2.79 -11.80
CA GLU A 185 1.13 1.39 -11.35
C GLU A 185 -0.34 0.97 -11.14
N GLU A 186 -1.19 1.83 -10.58
CA GLU A 186 -2.64 1.56 -10.54
C GLU A 186 -3.26 1.51 -11.94
N HIS A 187 -2.78 2.30 -12.89
CA HIS A 187 -3.18 2.20 -14.30
C HIS A 187 -2.79 0.85 -14.91
N LEU A 188 -1.75 0.16 -14.44
CA LEU A 188 -1.48 -1.22 -14.90
C LEU A 188 -2.61 -2.17 -14.47
N VAL A 189 -3.15 -1.99 -13.27
CA VAL A 189 -4.33 -2.73 -12.80
C VAL A 189 -5.57 -2.35 -13.63
N GLY A 190 -5.80 -1.06 -13.85
CA GLY A 190 -6.87 -0.55 -14.70
C GLY A 190 -6.80 -1.09 -16.14
N LYS A 191 -5.60 -1.11 -16.74
CA LYS A 191 -5.34 -1.66 -18.09
C LYS A 191 -5.73 -3.14 -18.18
N ARG A 192 -5.50 -3.94 -17.13
CA ARG A 192 -5.95 -5.34 -17.09
C ARG A 192 -7.47 -5.46 -17.03
N ILE A 193 -8.15 -4.62 -16.26
CA ILE A 193 -9.64 -4.57 -16.20
C ILE A 193 -10.22 -4.17 -17.57
N VAL A 194 -9.64 -3.16 -18.22
CA VAL A 194 -10.01 -2.74 -19.59
C VAL A 194 -9.76 -3.87 -20.60
N GLY A 195 -8.63 -4.58 -20.48
CA GLY A 195 -8.30 -5.74 -21.32
C GLY A 195 -9.29 -6.88 -21.17
N ALA A 196 -9.66 -7.24 -19.93
CA ALA A 196 -10.68 -8.24 -19.66
C ALA A 196 -12.05 -7.83 -20.23
N SER A 197 -12.41 -6.55 -20.11
CA SER A 197 -13.65 -5.99 -20.66
C SER A 197 -13.71 -6.07 -22.19
N ALA A 198 -12.60 -5.76 -22.86
CA ALA A 198 -12.48 -5.90 -24.31
C ALA A 198 -12.66 -7.36 -24.75
N LYS A 199 -11.99 -8.29 -24.08
CA LYS A 199 -12.09 -9.72 -24.39
C LYS A 199 -13.49 -10.27 -24.15
N ILE A 200 -14.19 -9.82 -23.11
CA ILE A 200 -15.61 -10.15 -22.90
C ILE A 200 -16.46 -9.65 -24.08
N SER A 201 -16.31 -8.40 -24.49
CA SER A 201 -17.05 -7.84 -25.63
C SER A 201 -16.80 -8.63 -26.92
N GLU A 202 -15.55 -9.02 -27.19
CA GLU A 202 -15.17 -9.84 -28.34
C GLU A 202 -15.83 -11.23 -28.31
N LYS A 203 -15.82 -11.90 -27.16
CA LYS A 203 -16.49 -13.21 -27.00
C LYS A 203 -18.00 -13.09 -27.22
N ILE A 204 -18.65 -12.04 -26.71
CA ILE A 204 -20.08 -11.77 -26.98
C ILE A 204 -20.31 -11.56 -28.49
N ALA A 205 -19.47 -10.76 -29.15
CA ALA A 205 -19.57 -10.52 -30.60
C ALA A 205 -19.47 -11.80 -31.42
N ALA A 206 -18.62 -12.73 -30.99
CA ALA A 206 -18.38 -14.02 -31.63
C ALA A 206 -19.42 -15.09 -31.23
N ASN A 207 -20.45 -14.74 -30.44
CA ASN A 207 -21.41 -15.68 -29.85
C ASN A 207 -20.73 -16.83 -29.07
N GLN A 208 -19.58 -16.54 -28.46
CA GLN A 208 -18.85 -17.48 -27.61
C GLN A 208 -19.38 -17.44 -26.17
N PHE A 209 -19.15 -18.52 -25.44
CA PHE A 209 -19.49 -18.58 -24.02
C PHE A 209 -18.73 -17.50 -23.23
N VAL A 210 -19.45 -16.85 -22.32
CA VAL A 210 -18.90 -15.90 -21.35
C VAL A 210 -19.28 -16.35 -19.96
N SER A 211 -18.27 -16.57 -19.11
CA SER A 211 -18.47 -17.03 -17.74
C SER A 211 -19.17 -15.97 -16.88
N MET A 212 -20.21 -16.37 -16.16
CA MET A 212 -20.89 -15.50 -15.17
C MET A 212 -19.96 -15.13 -14.00
N ILE A 213 -18.91 -15.91 -13.75
CA ILE A 213 -17.86 -15.58 -12.77
C ILE A 213 -17.03 -14.40 -13.29
N ALA A 214 -16.59 -14.45 -14.55
CA ALA A 214 -15.85 -13.35 -15.17
C ALA A 214 -16.67 -12.05 -15.17
N LEU A 215 -17.96 -12.12 -15.52
CA LEU A 215 -18.84 -10.95 -15.50
C LEU A 215 -19.05 -10.40 -14.09
N GLY A 216 -19.29 -11.26 -13.11
CA GLY A 216 -19.48 -10.83 -11.71
C GLY A 216 -18.22 -10.19 -11.13
N ASN A 217 -17.05 -10.77 -11.39
CA ASN A 217 -15.77 -10.21 -10.97
C ASN A 217 -15.51 -8.85 -11.64
N LEU A 218 -15.80 -8.71 -12.94
CA LEU A 218 -15.68 -7.43 -13.63
C LEU A 218 -16.58 -6.37 -13.00
N VAL A 219 -17.87 -6.65 -12.82
CA VAL A 219 -18.81 -5.71 -12.16
C VAL A 219 -18.30 -5.31 -10.78
N TYR A 220 -17.83 -6.27 -10.00
CA TYR A 220 -17.27 -5.99 -8.69
C TYR A 220 -16.06 -5.06 -8.75
N LEU A 221 -15.12 -5.30 -9.67
CA LEU A 221 -13.93 -4.47 -9.86
C LEU A 221 -14.28 -3.04 -10.28
N LEU A 222 -15.23 -2.86 -11.22
CA LEU A 222 -15.66 -1.53 -11.65
C LEU A 222 -16.29 -0.75 -10.50
N GLN A 223 -17.20 -1.38 -9.74
CA GLN A 223 -17.95 -0.72 -8.67
C GLN A 223 -17.19 -0.58 -7.35
N ASN A 224 -16.24 -1.49 -7.06
CA ASN A 224 -15.59 -1.60 -5.74
C ASN A 224 -14.07 -1.36 -5.78
N PHE A 225 -13.50 -1.11 -6.95
CA PHE A 225 -12.08 -0.77 -7.09
C PHE A 225 -11.87 0.52 -7.91
N VAL A 226 -12.30 0.53 -9.17
CA VAL A 226 -12.02 1.64 -10.09
C VAL A 226 -12.60 2.95 -9.58
N ASP A 227 -13.92 3.02 -9.39
CA ASP A 227 -14.54 4.26 -8.92
C ASP A 227 -14.21 4.65 -7.46
N PRO A 228 -14.33 3.75 -6.46
CA PRO A 228 -14.18 4.17 -5.07
C PRO A 228 -12.74 4.41 -4.64
N PHE A 229 -11.75 3.91 -5.38
CA PHE A 229 -10.33 4.08 -5.05
C PHE A 229 -9.58 4.89 -6.10
N HIS A 230 -9.54 4.44 -7.35
CA HIS A 230 -8.71 5.09 -8.37
C HIS A 230 -9.25 6.49 -8.72
N HIS A 231 -10.51 6.62 -9.18
CA HIS A 231 -11.09 7.93 -9.45
C HIS A 231 -11.12 8.82 -8.22
N ARG A 232 -11.36 8.23 -7.03
CA ARG A 232 -11.36 8.99 -5.77
C ARG A 232 -10.02 9.66 -5.51
N LYS A 233 -8.90 8.98 -5.78
CA LYS A 233 -7.56 9.56 -5.62
C LYS A 233 -7.38 10.76 -6.54
N GLU A 234 -7.82 10.67 -7.79
CA GLU A 234 -7.74 11.79 -8.72
C GLU A 234 -8.65 12.95 -8.29
N GLU A 235 -9.94 12.68 -8.13
CA GLU A 235 -10.94 13.71 -7.93
C GLU A 235 -10.86 14.40 -6.58
N LYS A 236 -10.52 13.66 -5.53
CA LYS A 236 -10.56 14.17 -4.15
C LYS A 236 -9.19 14.57 -3.63
N ILE A 237 -8.10 14.09 -4.25
CA ILE A 237 -6.74 14.32 -3.76
C ILE A 237 -5.92 15.00 -4.87
N LEU A 238 -5.58 14.31 -5.95
CA LEU A 238 -4.59 14.78 -6.92
C LEU A 238 -5.01 16.06 -7.62
N ILE A 239 -6.23 16.10 -8.18
CA ILE A 239 -6.76 17.27 -8.91
C ILE A 239 -6.86 18.51 -7.99
N PRO A 240 -7.51 18.44 -6.81
CA PRO A 240 -7.53 19.58 -5.88
C PRO A 240 -6.13 20.05 -5.48
N PHE A 241 -5.21 19.11 -5.24
CA PHE A 241 -3.85 19.42 -4.84
C PHE A 241 -3.06 20.13 -5.95
N ALA A 242 -3.12 19.60 -7.18
CA ALA A 242 -2.56 20.21 -8.37
C ALA A 242 -3.07 21.65 -8.57
N ILE A 243 -4.39 21.86 -8.46
CA ILE A 243 -4.99 23.21 -8.57
C ILE A 243 -4.43 24.15 -7.49
N SER A 244 -4.27 23.67 -6.25
CA SER A 244 -3.71 24.47 -5.16
C SER A 244 -2.23 24.85 -5.36
N ARG A 245 -1.53 24.16 -6.26
CA ARG A 245 -0.13 24.40 -6.66
C ARG A 245 -0.01 25.12 -8.00
N GLY A 246 -1.13 25.60 -8.56
CA GLY A 246 -1.15 26.42 -9.77
C GLY A 246 -1.56 25.68 -11.04
N TYR A 247 -1.97 24.42 -10.96
CA TYR A 247 -2.50 23.70 -12.13
C TYR A 247 -3.82 24.34 -12.60
N PRO A 248 -3.99 24.66 -13.89
CA PRO A 248 -5.21 25.30 -14.37
C PRO A 248 -6.44 24.39 -14.21
N LYS A 249 -7.45 24.84 -13.46
CA LYS A 249 -8.69 24.06 -13.23
C LYS A 249 -9.41 23.64 -14.52
N ASN A 250 -9.36 24.46 -15.57
CA ASN A 250 -9.97 24.11 -16.85
C ASN A 250 -9.28 22.92 -17.54
N LYS A 251 -8.00 22.66 -17.24
CA LYS A 251 -7.27 21.49 -17.76
C LYS A 251 -7.66 20.18 -17.10
N THR A 252 -8.40 20.18 -15.98
CA THR A 252 -8.87 18.95 -15.30
C THR A 252 -10.32 18.59 -15.63
N ALA A 253 -11.03 19.46 -16.35
CA ALA A 253 -12.46 19.28 -16.61
C ALA A 253 -12.78 18.01 -17.40
N TRP A 254 -11.92 17.63 -18.35
CA TRP A 254 -12.11 16.44 -19.16
C TRP A 254 -12.03 15.15 -18.32
N ILE A 255 -11.12 15.09 -17.34
CA ILE A 255 -10.97 13.94 -16.44
C ILE A 255 -12.29 13.70 -15.69
N LEU A 256 -12.84 14.75 -15.08
CA LEU A 256 -14.09 14.66 -14.31
C LEU A 256 -15.29 14.26 -15.19
N LEU A 257 -15.39 14.82 -16.40
CA LEU A 257 -16.43 14.49 -17.37
C LEU A 257 -16.34 13.03 -17.82
N GLU A 258 -15.13 12.54 -18.08
CA GLU A 258 -14.88 11.17 -18.51
C GLU A 258 -15.07 10.16 -17.37
N HIS A 259 -14.77 10.52 -16.11
CA HIS A 259 -15.13 9.72 -14.94
C HIS A 259 -16.64 9.58 -14.80
N ASP A 260 -17.39 10.67 -14.93
CA ASP A 260 -18.86 10.63 -14.88
C ASP A 260 -19.44 9.80 -16.03
N GLN A 261 -18.87 9.89 -17.24
CA GLN A 261 -19.21 9.00 -18.34
C GLN A 261 -18.86 7.53 -18.04
N GLY A 262 -17.71 7.28 -17.43
CA GLY A 262 -17.29 5.95 -16.97
C GLY A 262 -18.28 5.33 -15.98
N ARG A 263 -18.72 6.10 -14.98
CA ARG A 263 -19.75 5.67 -14.02
C ARG A 263 -21.06 5.27 -14.70
N ASN A 264 -21.46 5.99 -15.77
CA ASN A 264 -22.63 5.60 -16.55
C ASN A 264 -22.45 4.24 -17.23
N TYR A 265 -21.26 3.95 -17.78
CA TYR A 265 -20.96 2.61 -18.30
C TYR A 265 -20.95 1.55 -17.20
N PHE A 266 -20.35 1.81 -16.04
CA PHE A 266 -20.29 0.85 -14.92
C PHE A 266 -21.69 0.45 -14.49
N ASN A 267 -22.57 1.44 -14.29
CA ASN A 267 -23.97 1.21 -13.92
C ASN A 267 -24.73 0.42 -14.99
N ALA A 268 -24.54 0.74 -16.27
CA ALA A 268 -25.20 0.03 -17.36
C ALA A 268 -24.70 -1.43 -17.49
N ILE A 269 -23.41 -1.67 -17.30
CA ILE A 269 -22.79 -3.01 -17.26
C ILE A 269 -23.38 -3.83 -16.09
N GLU A 270 -23.49 -3.24 -14.90
CA GLU A 270 -24.09 -3.90 -13.73
C GLU A 270 -25.58 -4.24 -13.96
N ILE A 271 -26.36 -3.33 -14.53
CA ILE A 271 -27.76 -3.58 -14.89
C ILE A 271 -27.88 -4.75 -15.87
N ALA A 272 -27.04 -4.78 -16.91
CA ALA A 272 -27.04 -5.87 -17.89
C ALA A 272 -26.63 -7.19 -17.24
N TYR A 273 -25.64 -7.20 -16.34
CA TYR A 273 -25.23 -8.36 -15.56
C TYR A 273 -26.38 -8.93 -14.73
N HIS A 274 -27.12 -8.09 -14.00
CA HIS A 274 -28.27 -8.55 -13.22
C HIS A 274 -29.41 -9.10 -14.08
N ARG A 275 -29.64 -8.54 -15.27
CA ARG A 275 -30.61 -9.10 -16.23
C ARG A 275 -30.19 -10.48 -16.71
N LEU A 276 -28.91 -10.67 -17.02
CA LEU A 276 -28.35 -11.98 -17.40
C LEU A 276 -28.50 -13.01 -16.27
N GLN A 277 -28.26 -12.62 -15.02
CA GLN A 277 -28.50 -13.49 -13.85
C GLN A 277 -29.96 -13.97 -13.75
N ASN A 278 -30.91 -13.15 -14.21
CA ASN A 278 -32.33 -13.46 -14.25
C ASN A 278 -32.77 -14.20 -15.54
N GLY A 279 -31.83 -14.59 -16.40
CA GLY A 279 -32.09 -15.37 -17.61
C GLY A 279 -32.46 -14.55 -18.85
N ASP A 280 -32.40 -13.22 -18.80
CA ASP A 280 -32.62 -12.36 -19.97
C ASP A 280 -31.37 -12.31 -20.85
N THR A 281 -31.29 -13.22 -21.81
CA THR A 281 -30.14 -13.33 -22.72
C THR A 281 -30.03 -12.19 -23.72
N ILE A 282 -31.09 -11.39 -23.92
CA ILE A 282 -31.04 -10.20 -24.80
C ILE A 282 -30.10 -9.15 -24.20
N ALA A 283 -29.93 -9.14 -22.87
CA ALA A 283 -29.04 -8.22 -22.17
C ALA A 283 -27.55 -8.35 -22.57
N PHE A 284 -27.13 -9.42 -23.25
CA PHE A 284 -25.79 -9.50 -23.84
C PHE A 284 -25.52 -8.39 -24.87
N ALA A 285 -26.53 -7.95 -25.61
CA ALA A 285 -26.38 -6.85 -26.58
C ALA A 285 -26.09 -5.52 -25.86
N ASP A 286 -26.82 -5.25 -24.78
CA ASP A 286 -26.63 -4.04 -23.96
C ASP A 286 -25.28 -4.08 -23.23
N LEU A 287 -24.91 -5.25 -22.68
CA LEU A 287 -23.62 -5.45 -22.04
C LEU A 287 -22.47 -5.15 -23.01
N LYS A 288 -22.53 -5.71 -24.22
CA LYS A 288 -21.51 -5.50 -25.25
C LYS A 288 -21.38 -4.01 -25.62
N LEU A 289 -22.51 -3.33 -25.87
CA LEU A 289 -22.51 -1.91 -26.24
C LEU A 289 -21.82 -1.05 -25.17
N ASN A 290 -22.09 -1.30 -23.90
CA ASN A 290 -21.50 -0.55 -22.80
C ASN A 290 -20.03 -0.91 -22.56
N LEU A 291 -19.64 -2.18 -22.74
CA LEU A 291 -18.23 -2.60 -22.69
C LEU A 291 -17.41 -1.95 -23.81
N ASP A 292 -17.94 -1.87 -25.03
CA ASP A 292 -17.26 -1.21 -26.15
C ASP A 292 -17.03 0.28 -25.86
N GLY A 293 -18.06 0.96 -25.35
CA GLY A 293 -17.96 2.36 -24.94
C GLY A 293 -16.95 2.59 -23.83
N PHE A 294 -17.00 1.76 -22.78
CA PHE A 294 -16.04 1.78 -21.68
C PHE A 294 -14.60 1.57 -22.15
N VAL A 295 -14.36 0.52 -22.96
CA VAL A 295 -13.03 0.18 -23.47
C VAL A 295 -12.48 1.29 -24.37
N ALA A 296 -13.31 1.86 -25.25
CA ALA A 296 -12.89 2.95 -26.12
C ALA A 296 -12.50 4.19 -25.31
N LEU A 297 -13.29 4.54 -24.29
CA LEU A 297 -13.02 5.68 -23.40
C LEU A 297 -11.74 5.46 -22.59
N TYR A 298 -11.64 4.35 -21.85
CA TYR A 298 -10.56 4.17 -20.87
C TYR A 298 -9.19 3.86 -21.48
N LYS A 299 -9.13 3.37 -22.72
CA LYS A 299 -7.87 3.29 -23.47
C LYS A 299 -7.27 4.67 -23.73
N GLN A 300 -8.12 5.66 -24.02
CA GLN A 300 -7.67 7.03 -24.28
C GLN A 300 -7.46 7.81 -22.98
N HIS A 301 -8.40 7.68 -22.05
CA HIS A 301 -8.38 8.33 -20.75
C HIS A 301 -7.08 8.08 -19.99
N GLY A 302 -6.77 6.82 -19.64
CA GLY A 302 -5.57 6.50 -18.86
C GLY A 302 -4.27 6.83 -19.59
N ALA A 303 -4.25 6.74 -20.93
CA ALA A 303 -3.09 7.16 -21.71
C ALA A 303 -2.88 8.68 -21.66
N ARG A 304 -3.96 9.45 -21.66
CA ARG A 304 -3.88 10.91 -21.54
C ARG A 304 -3.50 11.34 -20.13
N GLU A 305 -3.92 10.60 -19.12
CA GLU A 305 -3.47 10.81 -17.75
C GLU A 305 -1.97 10.55 -17.61
N ASP A 306 -1.50 9.37 -18.05
CA ASP A 306 -0.09 8.97 -18.02
C ASP A 306 0.84 9.94 -18.77
N ASN A 307 0.41 10.45 -19.92
CA ASN A 307 1.30 11.20 -20.82
C ASN A 307 1.12 12.72 -20.76
N GLU A 308 -0.01 13.22 -20.25
CA GLU A 308 -0.30 14.67 -20.19
C GLU A 308 -0.56 15.13 -18.77
N PHE A 309 -1.59 14.61 -18.10
CA PHE A 309 -2.02 15.16 -16.81
C PHE A 309 -1.02 14.90 -15.69
N LEU A 310 -0.60 13.65 -15.47
CA LEU A 310 0.30 13.31 -14.37
C LEU A 310 1.66 14.02 -14.52
N PRO A 311 2.33 14.02 -15.69
CA PRO A 311 3.60 14.72 -15.83
C PRO A 311 3.47 16.25 -15.68
N GLU A 312 2.38 16.86 -16.15
CA GLU A 312 2.16 18.31 -15.97
C GLU A 312 1.82 18.67 -14.52
N ALA A 313 0.95 17.91 -13.87
CA ALA A 313 0.51 18.20 -12.50
C ALA A 313 1.61 17.92 -11.47
N CYS A 314 2.29 16.77 -11.60
CA CYS A 314 3.30 16.33 -10.63
C CYS A 314 4.57 17.19 -10.66
N ARG A 315 4.87 17.84 -11.78
CA ARG A 315 5.93 18.86 -11.87
C ARG A 315 5.72 20.06 -10.93
N LEU A 316 4.49 20.33 -10.51
CA LEU A 316 4.19 21.43 -9.59
C LEU A 316 4.45 21.07 -8.12
N PHE A 317 4.78 19.81 -7.82
CA PHE A 317 4.90 19.32 -6.45
C PHE A 317 6.31 19.45 -5.91
N SER A 318 6.40 19.95 -4.68
CA SER A 318 7.60 19.88 -3.85
C SER A 318 7.81 18.47 -3.27
N PRO A 319 8.99 18.14 -2.72
CA PRO A 319 9.19 16.86 -2.04
C PRO A 319 8.20 16.61 -0.89
N GLN A 320 7.78 17.66 -0.18
CA GLN A 320 6.79 17.56 0.90
C GLN A 320 5.39 17.28 0.36
N ASP A 321 5.05 17.87 -0.78
CA ASP A 321 3.78 17.62 -1.47
C ASP A 321 3.71 16.18 -1.95
N ASP A 322 4.78 15.67 -2.57
CA ASP A 322 4.86 14.30 -3.06
C ASP A 322 4.72 13.28 -1.92
N ALA A 323 5.45 13.48 -0.81
CA ALA A 323 5.33 12.63 0.38
C ALA A 323 3.92 12.66 1.00
N LEU A 324 3.25 13.81 0.98
CA LEU A 324 1.88 13.94 1.46
C LEU A 324 0.87 13.23 0.55
N LEU A 325 1.00 13.41 -0.77
CA LEU A 325 0.14 12.77 -1.77
C LEU A 325 0.26 11.25 -1.71
N VAL A 326 1.48 10.72 -1.63
CA VAL A 326 1.74 9.29 -1.40
C VAL A 326 0.94 8.80 -0.19
N ASN A 327 1.04 9.49 0.96
CA ASN A 327 0.31 9.12 2.18
C ASN A 327 -1.23 9.24 2.06
N LEU A 328 -1.72 10.21 1.28
CA LEU A 328 -3.16 10.39 1.06
C LEU A 328 -3.71 9.32 0.12
N PHE A 329 -3.01 9.00 -0.96
CA PHE A 329 -3.36 7.91 -1.88
C PHE A 329 -3.41 6.59 -1.15
N ALA A 330 -2.41 6.32 -0.34
CA ALA A 330 -2.32 5.18 0.55
C ALA A 330 -3.59 4.95 1.39
N LYS A 331 -4.17 6.03 1.93
CA LYS A 331 -5.38 5.99 2.77
C LYS A 331 -6.68 6.01 1.97
N ALA A 332 -6.63 6.50 0.73
CA ALA A 332 -7.77 6.57 -0.16
C ALA A 332 -7.95 5.30 -1.00
N GLY A 333 -6.91 4.47 -1.15
CA GLY A 333 -6.96 3.17 -1.80
C GLY A 333 -7.44 2.04 -0.90
N PRO A 334 -7.51 0.81 -1.43
CA PRO A 334 -7.82 -0.36 -0.62
C PRO A 334 -6.71 -0.61 0.41
N PRO A 335 -7.03 -1.14 1.61
CA PRO A 335 -6.02 -1.51 2.60
C PRO A 335 -5.15 -2.70 2.15
N ASP A 336 -5.66 -3.53 1.25
CA ASP A 336 -4.97 -4.66 0.64
C ASP A 336 -5.43 -4.80 -0.83
N LEU A 337 -4.48 -4.77 -1.76
CA LEU A 337 -4.75 -4.90 -3.20
C LEU A 337 -4.89 -6.36 -3.65
N THR A 338 -4.38 -7.31 -2.86
CA THR A 338 -4.30 -8.74 -3.19
C THR A 338 -5.64 -9.34 -3.63
N PRO A 339 -6.78 -9.08 -2.96
CA PRO A 339 -8.07 -9.63 -3.36
C PRO A 339 -8.50 -9.15 -4.75
N TYR A 340 -8.23 -7.88 -5.09
CA TYR A 340 -8.59 -7.31 -6.39
C TYR A 340 -7.75 -7.90 -7.52
N LEU A 341 -6.45 -8.12 -7.28
CA LEU A 341 -5.57 -8.79 -8.24
C LEU A 341 -5.96 -10.25 -8.45
N ALA A 342 -6.38 -10.95 -7.39
CA ALA A 342 -6.89 -12.31 -7.48
C ALA A 342 -8.18 -12.37 -8.30
N LEU A 343 -9.10 -11.42 -8.12
CA LEU A 343 -10.32 -11.30 -8.94
C LEU A 343 -9.99 -11.04 -10.41
N ILE A 344 -9.02 -10.18 -10.71
CA ILE A 344 -8.55 -9.94 -12.08
C ILE A 344 -7.96 -11.22 -12.68
N ALA A 345 -7.06 -11.89 -11.97
CA ALA A 345 -6.43 -13.13 -12.44
C ALA A 345 -7.46 -14.24 -12.67
N GLN A 346 -8.46 -14.37 -11.79
CA GLN A 346 -9.57 -15.31 -11.97
C GLN A 346 -10.41 -14.92 -13.20
N THR A 347 -10.69 -13.64 -13.40
CA THR A 347 -11.42 -13.15 -14.59
C THR A 347 -10.67 -13.51 -15.86
N GLU A 348 -9.37 -13.24 -15.93
CA GLU A 348 -8.52 -13.60 -17.06
C GLU A 348 -8.53 -15.10 -17.33
N SER A 349 -8.39 -15.93 -16.28
CA SER A 349 -8.44 -17.39 -16.40
C SER A 349 -9.79 -17.91 -16.91
N GLU A 350 -10.90 -17.33 -16.44
CA GLU A 350 -12.25 -17.67 -16.91
C GLU A 350 -12.46 -17.31 -18.39
N LEU A 351 -11.75 -16.31 -18.91
CA LEU A 351 -11.85 -15.89 -20.32
C LEU A 351 -11.01 -16.73 -21.29
N GLU A 352 -10.08 -17.55 -20.78
CA GLU A 352 -9.33 -18.54 -21.56
C GLU A 352 -10.08 -19.87 -21.72
N LYS A 353 -11.15 -20.07 -20.95
CA LYS A 353 -12.09 -21.17 -21.15
C LYS A 353 -13.02 -20.87 -22.34
#